data_AF-A0AAN9C7A5-F1
#
_entry.id   AF-A0AAN9C7A5-F1
#
_cell.length_a   1.000
_cell.length_b   1.000
_cell.length_c   1.000
_cell.angle_alpha   90.00
_cell.angle_beta   90.00
_cell.angle_gamma   90.00
#
_symmetry.space_group_name_H-M   'P 1'
#
loop_
_entity.id
_entity.type
_entity.pdbx_description
1 polymer ?
#
loop_
_entity_poly.entity_id
_entity_poly.type
_entity_poly.pdbx_seq_one_letter_code
_entity_poly.pdbx_strand_id
1 'polypeptide(L)'
;METQKILMRSLAVVVFASVIWTITVSADNDQKPLCCTAVSRLTRAQFTDPIISFRLQKQSLPCVKAVVFETERGDFCLHPRLTWVKEEVKQFLRA
;
A
#
# COMPACT_ATOMS: atom_id res chain seq x y z
N MET A 1 37.43 31.47 -47.90
CA MET A 1 37.91 31.28 -46.51
C MET A 1 36.96 32.09 -45.66
N GLU A 2 35.87 31.48 -45.19
CA GLU A 2 34.86 32.18 -44.38
C GLU A 2 34.81 31.58 -42.98
N THR A 3 35.96 31.68 -42.30
CA THR A 3 36.12 31.41 -40.88
C THR A 3 35.71 32.63 -40.06
N GLN A 4 34.51 33.19 -40.25
CA GLN A 4 34.02 34.34 -39.46
C GLN A 4 32.48 34.40 -39.37
N LYS A 5 31.82 33.29 -39.02
CA LYS A 5 30.42 33.32 -38.56
C LYS A 5 30.27 32.77 -37.13
N ILE A 6 31.34 32.88 -36.34
CA ILE A 6 31.41 32.34 -34.96
C ILE A 6 30.99 33.36 -33.89
N LEU A 7 30.82 34.65 -34.21
CA LEU A 7 30.30 35.62 -33.25
C LEU A 7 29.06 36.34 -33.79
N MET A 8 28.06 36.51 -32.93
CA MET A 8 26.83 37.29 -33.13
C MET A 8 25.67 36.60 -33.84
N ARG A 9 25.13 35.53 -33.23
CA ARG A 9 23.66 35.32 -33.16
C ARG A 9 23.28 34.66 -31.82
N SER A 10 23.56 35.37 -30.74
CA SER A 10 22.81 35.20 -29.49
C SER A 10 21.32 35.46 -29.76
N LEU A 11 20.45 34.76 -29.02
CA LEU A 11 18.99 34.95 -28.90
C LEU A 11 18.11 34.10 -29.83
N ALA A 12 18.04 32.80 -29.54
CA ALA A 12 16.95 31.84 -29.80
C ALA A 12 17.66 30.49 -29.99
N VAL A 13 17.69 29.57 -29.05
CA VAL A 13 16.53 28.85 -28.57
C VAL A 13 16.97 28.12 -27.29
N VAL A 14 16.31 28.48 -26.20
CA VAL A 14 16.29 27.77 -24.93
C VAL A 14 15.64 26.40 -25.17
N VAL A 15 16.42 25.32 -25.32
CA VAL A 15 15.89 23.95 -25.14
C VAL A 15 16.97 23.08 -24.50
N PHE A 16 17.08 23.22 -23.19
CA PHE A 16 17.26 22.14 -22.22
C PHE A 16 17.77 20.80 -22.77
N ALA A 17 19.10 20.66 -22.89
CA ALA A 17 19.77 19.36 -23.03
C ALA A 17 19.87 18.63 -21.67
N SER A 18 18.76 18.61 -20.93
CA SER A 18 18.61 17.87 -19.69
C SER A 18 17.58 16.78 -19.95
N VAL A 19 18.01 15.71 -20.59
CA VAL A 19 17.28 14.43 -20.58
C VAL A 19 17.45 13.85 -19.17
N ILE A 20 16.83 14.50 -18.19
CA ILE A 20 16.50 13.84 -16.93
C ILE A 20 15.25 13.04 -17.29
N TRP A 21 15.47 11.77 -17.61
CA TRP A 21 14.41 10.78 -17.62
C TRP A 21 13.83 10.78 -16.21
N THR A 22 12.78 11.55 -15.98
CA THR A 22 11.98 11.41 -14.77
C THR A 22 11.38 10.02 -14.86
N ILE A 23 12.00 9.08 -14.16
CA ILE A 23 11.42 7.80 -13.83
C ILE A 23 10.20 8.17 -13.01
N THR A 24 9.03 8.27 -13.65
CA THR A 24 7.77 8.23 -12.93
C THR A 24 7.71 6.82 -12.35
N VAL A 25 8.25 6.66 -11.15
CA VAL A 25 7.80 5.59 -10.27
C VAL A 25 6.32 5.89 -10.13
N SER A 26 5.51 5.15 -10.88
CA SER A 26 4.13 4.93 -10.51
C SER A 26 4.22 4.35 -9.11
N ALA A 27 4.17 5.23 -8.10
CA ALA A 27 3.72 4.82 -6.79
C ALA A 27 2.32 4.32 -7.09
N ASP A 28 2.21 3.01 -7.26
CA ASP A 28 0.95 2.32 -7.14
C ASP A 28 0.45 2.76 -5.78
N ASN A 29 -0.39 3.79 -5.78
CA ASN A 29 -1.29 4.06 -4.69
C ASN A 29 -2.26 2.89 -4.75
N ASP A 30 -1.77 1.72 -4.34
CA ASP A 30 -2.49 0.59 -3.82
C ASP A 30 -3.26 1.21 -2.65
N GLN A 31 -4.35 1.89 -2.97
CA GLN A 31 -5.28 2.45 -2.02
C GLN A 31 -5.91 1.23 -1.39
N LYS A 32 -5.19 0.70 -0.40
CA LYS A 32 -5.64 -0.34 0.48
C LYS A 32 -7.07 0.02 0.84
N PRO A 33 -8.05 -0.84 0.53
CA PRO A 33 -9.43 -0.48 0.70
C PRO A 33 -9.62 0.01 2.12
N LEU A 34 -10.27 1.18 2.27
CA LEU A 34 -10.41 1.87 3.57
C LEU A 34 -10.94 0.93 4.66
N CYS A 35 -11.69 -0.10 4.24
CA CYS A 35 -12.24 -1.14 5.08
C CYS A 35 -12.41 -2.48 4.34
N CYS A 36 -12.53 -3.57 5.10
CA CYS A 36 -12.90 -4.88 4.58
C CYS A 36 -14.35 -4.91 4.11
N THR A 37 -14.60 -5.30 2.86
CA THR A 37 -15.94 -5.58 2.30
C THR A 37 -16.29 -7.06 2.36
N ALA A 38 -15.29 -7.94 2.47
CA ALA A 38 -15.43 -9.37 2.66
C ALA A 38 -14.52 -9.87 3.79
N VAL A 39 -14.80 -11.05 4.32
CA VAL A 39 -14.01 -11.69 5.37
C VAL A 39 -13.64 -13.12 4.98
N SER A 40 -12.42 -13.48 5.30
CA SER A 40 -11.89 -14.83 5.13
C SER A 40 -12.21 -15.69 6.35
N ARG A 41 -12.42 -16.99 6.11
CA ARG A 41 -12.67 -18.01 7.13
C ARG A 41 -11.47 -18.95 7.33
N LEU A 42 -10.27 -18.43 7.11
CA LEU A 42 -9.02 -19.20 7.21
C LEU A 42 -8.89 -19.83 8.60
N THR A 43 -8.36 -21.06 8.64
CA THR A 43 -8.02 -21.74 9.89
C THR A 43 -6.65 -21.27 10.39
N ARG A 44 -6.35 -21.46 11.68
CA ARG A 44 -5.04 -21.14 12.28
C ARG A 44 -3.88 -21.78 11.49
N ALA A 45 -4.06 -23.00 11.00
CA ALA A 45 -3.05 -23.72 10.23
C ALA A 45 -2.79 -23.12 8.84
N GLN A 46 -3.77 -22.45 8.25
CA GLN A 46 -3.63 -21.75 6.97
C GLN A 46 -3.06 -20.34 7.14
N PHE A 47 -3.17 -19.77 8.35
CA PHE A 47 -2.67 -18.45 8.68
C PHE A 47 -1.28 -18.57 9.34
N THR A 48 -0.25 -18.65 8.49
CA THR A 48 1.16 -18.78 8.92
C THR A 48 1.87 -17.45 9.08
N ASP A 49 1.21 -16.35 8.74
CA ASP A 49 1.84 -15.04 8.74
C ASP A 49 2.08 -14.51 10.15
N PRO A 50 3.25 -13.89 10.41
CA PRO A 50 3.48 -13.17 11.64
C PRO A 50 2.51 -11.98 11.73
N ILE A 51 1.71 -11.96 12.82
CA ILE A 51 0.79 -10.87 13.10
C ILE A 51 1.58 -9.76 13.78
N ILE A 52 1.64 -8.59 13.14
CA ILE A 52 2.33 -7.40 13.66
C ILE A 52 1.36 -6.64 14.57
N SER A 53 0.14 -6.44 14.08
CA SER A 53 -0.89 -5.68 14.79
C SER A 53 -2.28 -6.19 14.43
N PHE A 54 -3.29 -5.72 15.15
CA PHE A 54 -4.68 -5.99 14.80
C PHE A 54 -5.54 -4.73 14.97
N ARG A 55 -6.61 -4.65 14.18
CA ARG A 55 -7.69 -3.69 14.39
C ARG A 55 -9.05 -4.36 14.31
N LEU A 56 -9.99 -3.85 15.10
CA LEU A 56 -11.39 -4.26 15.05
C LEU A 56 -12.16 -3.34 14.12
N GLN A 57 -12.75 -3.92 13.07
CA GLN A 57 -13.59 -3.18 12.14
C GLN A 57 -15.06 -3.35 12.51
N LYS A 58 -15.72 -2.21 12.77
CA LYS A 58 -17.17 -2.15 12.93
C LYS A 58 -17.84 -2.26 11.56
N GLN A 59 -19.04 -2.84 11.53
CA GLN A 59 -19.84 -2.89 10.32
C GLN A 59 -20.38 -1.49 10.00
N SER A 60 -20.18 -1.03 8.76
CA SER A 60 -20.70 0.23 8.22
C SER A 60 -20.66 0.13 6.71
N LEU A 61 -21.80 -0.07 6.04
CA LEU A 61 -21.84 -0.38 4.61
C LEU A 61 -21.02 0.62 3.77
N PRO A 62 -20.15 0.13 2.85
CA PRO A 62 -20.00 -1.26 2.39
C PRO A 62 -19.11 -2.15 3.28
N CYS A 63 -18.58 -1.64 4.38
CA CYS A 63 -17.69 -2.36 5.29
C CYS A 63 -18.43 -3.41 6.12
N VAL A 64 -17.87 -4.62 6.17
CA VAL A 64 -18.39 -5.71 7.01
C VAL A 64 -17.70 -5.75 8.36
N LYS A 65 -18.31 -6.42 9.34
CA LYS A 65 -17.67 -6.64 10.64
C LYS A 65 -16.49 -7.60 10.48
N ALA A 66 -15.28 -7.15 10.81
CA ALA A 66 -14.06 -7.93 10.62
C ALA A 66 -13.06 -7.70 11.76
N VAL A 67 -12.20 -8.69 11.99
CA VAL A 67 -10.90 -8.46 12.64
C VAL A 67 -9.89 -8.38 11.53
N VAL A 68 -9.10 -7.31 11.48
CA VAL A 68 -8.05 -7.16 10.48
C VAL A 68 -6.71 -7.36 11.15
N PHE A 69 -5.98 -8.39 10.73
CA PHE A 69 -4.59 -8.59 11.12
C PHE A 69 -3.68 -7.93 10.11
N GLU A 70 -2.79 -7.09 10.62
CA GLU A 70 -1.68 -6.53 9.85
C GLU A 70 -0.51 -7.50 9.92
N THR A 71 -0.03 -7.93 8.77
CA THR A 71 1.12 -8.82 8.63
C THR A 71 2.13 -8.19 7.68
N GLU A 72 3.33 -8.77 7.60
CA GLU A 72 4.35 -8.33 6.65
C GLU A 72 3.89 -8.42 5.19
N ARG A 73 2.94 -9.32 4.90
CA ARG A 73 2.36 -9.49 3.55
C ARG A 73 1.18 -8.57 3.28
N GLY A 74 0.69 -7.85 4.29
CA GLY A 74 -0.45 -6.95 4.21
C GLY A 74 -1.58 -7.31 5.17
N ASP A 75 -2.77 -6.78 4.88
CA ASP A 75 -3.92 -6.94 5.77
C ASP A 75 -4.77 -8.14 5.42
N PHE A 76 -5.12 -8.90 6.46
CA PHE A 76 -6.03 -10.02 6.36
C PHE A 76 -7.33 -9.73 7.12
N CYS A 77 -8.42 -9.62 6.37
CA CYS A 77 -9.77 -9.48 6.90
C CYS A 77 -10.31 -10.85 7.32
N LEU A 78 -10.48 -11.09 8.62
CA LEU A 78 -10.94 -12.36 9.16
C LEU A 78 -12.28 -12.24 9.88
N HIS A 79 -13.04 -13.32 9.83
CA HIS A 79 -14.35 -13.37 10.46
C HIS A 79 -14.22 -13.40 12.00
N PRO A 80 -14.83 -12.45 12.75
CA PRO A 80 -14.67 -12.36 14.20
C PRO A 80 -15.20 -13.56 14.99
N ARG A 81 -15.97 -14.45 14.35
CA ARG A 81 -16.53 -15.65 15.00
C ARG A 81 -15.55 -16.81 15.08
N LEU A 82 -14.43 -16.77 14.35
CA LEU A 82 -13.41 -17.81 14.39
C LEU A 82 -12.77 -17.86 15.78
N THR A 83 -12.76 -19.05 16.40
CA THR A 83 -12.24 -19.22 17.76
C THR A 83 -10.80 -18.77 17.89
N TRP A 84 -9.94 -19.18 16.95
CA TRP A 84 -8.53 -18.83 16.98
C TRP A 84 -8.29 -17.31 16.85
N VAL A 85 -9.06 -16.61 16.00
CA VAL A 85 -8.97 -15.15 15.85
C VAL A 85 -9.27 -14.46 17.17
N LYS A 86 -10.28 -14.94 17.92
CA LYS A 86 -10.60 -14.39 19.24
C LYS A 86 -9.47 -14.61 20.23
N GLU A 87 -8.84 -15.78 20.23
CA GLU A 87 -7.73 -16.06 21.14
C GLU A 87 -6.49 -15.22 20.81
N GLU A 88 -6.13 -15.06 19.54
CA GLU A 88 -5.03 -14.17 19.14
C GLU A 88 -5.31 -12.72 19.57
N VAL A 89 -6.52 -12.18 19.31
CA VAL A 89 -6.90 -10.83 19.75
C VAL A 89 -6.78 -10.70 21.28
N LYS A 90 -7.21 -11.71 22.05
CA LYS A 90 -7.05 -11.69 23.51
C LYS A 90 -5.59 -11.70 23.94
N GLN A 91 -4.72 -12.41 23.22
CA GLN A 91 -3.28 -12.42 23.52
C GLN A 91 -2.68 -11.03 23.31
N PHE A 92 -2.99 -10.37 22.19
CA PHE A 92 -2.56 -8.99 21.94
C PHE A 92 -3.09 -7.98 22.97
N LEU A 93 -4.29 -8.19 23.52
CA LEU A 93 -4.86 -7.32 24.55
C LEU A 93 -4.28 -7.57 25.97
N ARG A 94 -3.57 -8.67 26.17
CA ARG A 94 -2.95 -9.04 27.46
C ARG A 94 -1.46 -8.70 27.52
N ALA A 95 -0.80 -8.62 26.37
CA ALA A 95 0.60 -8.23 26.22
C ALA A 95 0.78 -6.74 26.53
#